data_AF-X1P5E6-F1
#
_entry.id   AF-X1P5E6-F1
#
_cell.length_a   1.000
_cell.length_b   1.000
_cell.length_c   1.000
_cell.angle_alpha   90.00
_cell.angle_beta   90.00
_cell.angle_gamma   90.00
#
_symmetry.space_group_name_H-M   'P 1'
#
loop_
_entity.id
_entity.type
_entity.pdbx_description
1 polymer ?
#
loop_
_entity_poly.entity_id
_entity_poly.type
_entity_poly.pdbx_seq_one_letter_code
_entity_poly.pdbx_strand_id
1 'polypeptide(L)'
;MVEEIKLVKVEYYRQVKPPTLDQFLYRRAVHEAMAKIKGKVGVTVNPETGIPIPESALAAREALKGLTAEKILAEHPEWKEDYEREIQHRGK
;
A
#
# COMPACT_ATOMS: atom_id res chain seq x y z
N MET A 1 12.14 40.38 -17.69
CA MET A 1 10.68 40.27 -17.77
C MET A 1 10.29 39.14 -16.83
N VAL A 2 9.63 39.45 -15.72
CA VAL A 2 9.23 38.47 -14.70
C VAL A 2 7.80 38.10 -15.02
N GLU A 3 7.59 36.90 -15.58
CA GLU A 3 6.25 36.40 -15.86
C GLU A 3 5.56 36.03 -14.54
N GLU A 4 4.39 36.62 -14.28
CA GLU A 4 3.58 36.30 -13.11
C GLU A 4 3.02 34.86 -13.22
N ILE A 5 3.28 34.04 -12.20
CA ILE A 5 2.77 32.67 -12.12
C ILE A 5 1.24 32.71 -11.97
N LYS A 6 0.51 32.29 -13.01
CA LYS A 6 -0.95 32.18 -12.99
C LYS A 6 -1.37 30.79 -12.49
N LEU A 7 -1.98 30.74 -11.31
CA LEU A 7 -2.61 29.53 -10.78
C LEU A 7 -3.96 29.31 -11.46
N VAL A 8 -4.16 28.13 -12.05
CA VAL A 8 -5.43 27.72 -12.69
C VAL A 8 -5.99 26.52 -11.94
N LYS A 9 -7.25 26.63 -11.50
CA LYS A 9 -7.96 25.52 -10.87
C LYS A 9 -8.41 24.53 -11.96
N VAL A 10 -7.94 23.30 -11.89
CA VAL A 10 -8.35 22.21 -12.77
C VAL A 10 -9.19 21.22 -11.95
N GLU A 11 -10.44 21.03 -12.36
CA GLU A 11 -11.33 20.02 -11.78
C GLU A 11 -11.58 18.92 -12.81
N TYR A 12 -11.47 17.67 -12.38
CA TYR A 12 -11.77 16.50 -13.20
C TYR A 12 -12.76 15.59 -12.48
N TYR A 13 -13.69 15.03 -13.24
CA TYR A 13 -14.58 13.99 -12.75
C TYR A 13 -13.77 12.72 -12.49
N ARG A 14 -13.69 12.30 -11.22
CA ARG A 14 -13.03 11.05 -10.82
C ARG A 14 -14.07 9.95 -10.65
N GLN A 15 -14.07 8.98 -11.55
CA GLN A 15 -14.81 7.73 -11.34
C GLN A 15 -13.95 6.78 -10.49
N VAL A 16 -14.39 6.47 -9.27
CA VAL A 16 -13.71 5.51 -8.40
C VAL A 16 -14.15 4.11 -8.78
N LYS A 17 -13.25 3.32 -9.39
CA LYS A 17 -13.49 1.90 -9.69
C LYS A 17 -13.21 1.04 -8.45
N PRO A 18 -13.96 -0.05 -8.23
CA PRO A 18 -13.61 -1.02 -7.21
C PRO A 18 -12.23 -1.63 -7.49
N PRO A 19 -11.47 -2.02 -6.45
CA PRO A 19 -10.20 -2.70 -6.63
C PRO A 19 -10.40 -4.06 -7.30
N THR A 20 -9.40 -4.54 -8.02
CA THR A 20 -9.34 -5.95 -8.46
C THR A 20 -9.04 -6.87 -7.28
N LEU A 21 -9.26 -8.18 -7.42
CA LEU A 21 -8.94 -9.17 -6.39
C LEU A 21 -7.48 -9.06 -5.94
N ASP A 22 -6.55 -9.01 -6.89
CA ASP A 22 -5.11 -8.88 -6.58
C ASP A 22 -4.79 -7.59 -5.81
N GLN A 23 -5.43 -6.48 -6.19
CA GLN A 23 -5.26 -5.21 -5.48
C GLN A 23 -5.82 -5.27 -4.06
N PHE A 24 -6.95 -5.96 -3.88
CA PHE A 24 -7.56 -6.16 -2.57
C PHE A 24 -6.65 -7.01 -1.67
N LEU A 25 -6.21 -8.17 -2.16
CA LEU A 25 -5.34 -9.10 -1.43
C LEU A 25 -4.03 -8.41 -1.03
N TYR A 26 -3.39 -7.71 -1.97
CA TYR A 26 -2.16 -6.98 -1.70
C TYR A 26 -2.37 -5.87 -0.66
N ARG A 27 -3.43 -5.06 -0.79
CA ARG A 27 -3.72 -3.98 0.18
C ARG A 27 -3.96 -4.52 1.58
N ARG A 28 -4.69 -5.63 1.70
CA ARG A 28 -4.95 -6.26 2.99
C ARG A 28 -3.67 -6.82 3.61
N ALA A 29 -2.88 -7.56 2.83
CA ALA A 29 -1.61 -8.10 3.29
C ALA A 29 -0.66 -6.99 3.77
N VAL A 30 -0.57 -5.89 3.02
CA VAL A 30 0.20 -4.71 3.42
C VAL A 30 -0.34 -4.13 4.72
N HIS A 31 -1.66 -3.98 4.86
CA HIS A 31 -2.26 -3.43 6.07
C HIS A 31 -1.93 -4.28 7.31
N GLU A 32 -2.05 -5.61 7.20
CA GLU A 32 -1.71 -6.52 8.29
C GLU A 32 -0.21 -6.54 8.61
N ALA A 33 0.66 -6.52 7.60
CA ALA A 33 2.10 -6.42 7.80
C ALA A 33 2.49 -5.11 8.51
N MET A 34 1.91 -3.98 8.08
CA MET A 34 2.18 -2.67 8.68
C MET A 34 1.64 -2.56 10.10
N ALA A 35 0.51 -3.20 10.40
CA ALA A 35 -0.02 -3.26 11.76
C ALA A 35 0.99 -3.93 12.73
N LYS A 36 1.73 -4.95 12.28
CA LYS A 36 2.77 -5.63 13.06
C LYS A 36 4.03 -4.76 13.24
N ILE A 37 4.31 -3.87 12.28
CA ILE A 37 5.50 -3.00 12.28
C ILE A 37 5.26 -1.69 13.02
N LYS A 38 3.99 -1.32 13.21
CA LYS A 38 3.59 -0.09 13.91
C LYS A 38 4.25 -0.03 15.29
N GLY A 39 4.94 1.08 15.56
CA GLY A 39 5.61 1.32 16.84
C GLY A 39 7.09 0.91 16.87
N LYS A 40 7.67 0.35 15.79
CA LYS A 40 9.13 0.23 15.69
C LYS A 40 9.78 1.62 15.68
N VAL A 41 10.81 1.77 16.51
CA VAL A 41 11.61 2.99 16.67
C VAL A 41 13.07 2.62 16.45
N GLY A 42 13.81 3.47 15.75
CA GLY A 42 15.21 3.24 15.45
C GLY A 42 15.56 3.67 14.03
N VAL A 43 16.85 3.92 13.80
CA VAL A 43 17.39 4.34 12.52
C VAL A 43 18.70 3.60 12.28
N THR A 44 18.82 2.96 11.13
CA THR A 44 20.07 2.37 10.63
C THR A 44 20.64 3.28 9.56
N VAL A 45 21.91 3.66 9.65
CA VAL A 45 22.57 4.44 8.61
C VAL A 45 23.04 3.49 7.50
N ASN A 46 22.65 3.77 6.25
CA ASN A 46 23.17 3.02 5.11
C ASN A 46 24.66 3.35 4.93
N PRO A 47 25.57 2.37 4.98
CA PRO A 47 27.01 2.61 4.85
C PRO A 47 27.43 3.10 3.46
N GLU A 48 26.66 2.82 2.41
CA GLU A 48 27.00 3.21 1.03
C GLU A 48 26.60 4.65 0.72
N THR A 49 25.45 5.10 1.22
CA THR A 49 24.88 6.43 0.89
C THR A 49 24.94 7.41 2.05
N GLY A 50 25.22 6.95 3.27
CA GLY A 50 25.16 7.75 4.49
C GLY A 50 23.74 8.15 4.92
N ILE A 51 22.71 7.68 4.20
CA ILE A 51 21.32 8.09 4.46
C ILE A 51 20.77 7.31 5.66
N PRO A 52 20.18 7.98 6.66
CA PRO A 52 19.48 7.33 7.75
C PRO A 52 18.18 6.66 7.25
N ILE A 53 18.05 5.36 7.48
CA ILE A 53 16.86 4.56 7.14
C ILE A 53 16.16 4.15 8.44
N PRO A 54 14.86 4.46 8.61
CA PRO A 54 14.09 3.98 9.75
C PRO A 54 14.02 2.46 9.80
N GLU A 55 14.14 1.87 10.99
CA GLU A 55 14.03 0.41 11.17
C GLU A 55 12.66 -0.13 10.77
N SER A 56 11.61 0.68 10.93
CA SER A 56 10.26 0.36 10.46
C SER A 56 10.20 0.19 8.94
N ALA A 57 10.94 1.02 8.19
CA ALA A 57 11.01 0.94 6.73
C ALA A 57 11.77 -0.32 6.27
N LEU A 58 12.85 -0.68 6.97
CA LEU A 58 13.56 -1.95 6.72
C LEU A 58 12.67 -3.15 7.01
N ALA A 59 11.99 -3.16 8.16
CA ALA A 59 11.07 -4.23 8.51
C ALA A 59 9.91 -4.38 7.51
N ALA A 60 9.40 -3.25 7.00
CA ALA A 60 8.36 -3.24 5.97
C ALA A 60 8.86 -3.82 4.65
N ARG A 61 10.06 -3.43 4.22
CA ARG A 61 10.69 -3.94 3.00
C ARG A 61 10.85 -5.45 3.07
N GLU A 62 11.31 -5.97 4.20
CA GLU A 62 11.50 -7.40 4.42
C GLU A 62 10.18 -8.15 4.48
N ALA A 63 9.17 -7.61 5.18
CA ALA A 63 7.84 -8.24 5.28
C ALA A 63 7.10 -8.31 3.93
N LEU A 64 7.34 -7.36 3.03
CA LEU A 64 6.68 -7.30 1.72
C LEU A 64 7.52 -7.92 0.59
N LYS A 65 8.73 -8.40 0.89
CA LYS A 65 9.68 -8.88 -0.10
C LYS A 65 9.15 -10.14 -0.80
N GLY A 66 8.91 -10.04 -2.11
CA GLY A 66 8.47 -11.19 -2.92
C GLY A 66 7.03 -11.63 -2.64
N LEU A 67 6.23 -10.77 -2.02
CA LEU A 67 4.80 -10.96 -1.79
C LEU A 67 4.05 -10.83 -3.12
N THR A 68 3.32 -11.87 -3.51
CA THR A 68 2.49 -11.90 -4.72
C THR A 68 1.06 -12.26 -4.36
N ALA A 69 0.08 -11.84 -5.17
CA ALA A 69 -1.33 -12.15 -4.95
C ALA A 69 -1.58 -13.67 -4.88
N GLU A 70 -0.89 -14.46 -5.70
CA GLU A 70 -0.95 -15.93 -5.70
C GLU A 70 -0.51 -16.53 -4.36
N LYS A 71 0.61 -16.05 -3.79
CA LYS A 71 1.10 -16.51 -2.48
C LYS A 71 0.14 -16.11 -1.37
N ILE A 72 -0.34 -14.86 -1.39
CA ILE A 72 -1.32 -14.37 -0.42
C ILE A 72 -2.57 -15.23 -0.45
N LEU A 73 -3.08 -15.57 -1.65
CA LEU A 73 -4.28 -16.37 -1.79
C LEU A 73 -4.07 -17.83 -1.38
N ALA A 74 -2.86 -18.37 -1.57
CA ALA A 74 -2.51 -19.70 -1.10
C ALA A 74 -2.43 -19.78 0.44
N GLU A 75 -1.96 -18.71 1.09
CA GLU A 75 -1.88 -18.60 2.56
C GLU A 75 -3.23 -18.25 3.19
N HIS A 76 -4.03 -17.44 2.50
CA HIS A 76 -5.31 -16.89 2.96
C HIS A 76 -6.41 -17.05 1.90
N PRO A 77 -6.85 -18.29 1.61
CA PRO A 77 -7.91 -18.53 0.63
C PRO A 77 -9.23 -17.86 1.00
N GLU A 78 -9.50 -17.67 2.30
CA GLU A 78 -10.70 -17.03 2.82
C GLU A 78 -10.84 -15.55 2.41
N TRP A 79 -9.73 -14.88 2.05
CA TRP A 79 -9.78 -13.47 1.64
C TRP A 79 -10.45 -13.26 0.28
N LYS A 80 -10.58 -14.32 -0.53
CA LYS A 80 -11.35 -14.26 -1.77
C LYS A 80 -12.84 -14.06 -1.49
N GLU A 81 -13.39 -14.78 -0.52
CA GLU A 81 -14.79 -14.63 -0.12
C GLU A 81 -15.03 -13.26 0.48
N ASP A 82 -14.08 -12.76 1.30
CA ASP A 82 -14.14 -11.41 1.86
C ASP A 82 -14.18 -10.32 0.77
N TYR A 83 -13.40 -10.48 -0.30
CA TYR A 83 -13.42 -9.59 -1.47
C TYR A 83 -14.78 -9.60 -2.18
N GLU A 84 -15.34 -10.80 -2.42
CA GLU A 84 -16.63 -10.94 -3.09
C GLU A 84 -17.75 -10.26 -2.28
N ARG A 85 -17.75 -10.42 -0.95
CA ARG A 85 -18.68 -9.70 -0.06
C ARG A 85 -18.49 -8.19 -0.13
N GLU A 86 -17.26 -7.68 -0.07
CA GLU A 86 -16.98 -6.24 -0.10
C GLU A 86 -17.43 -5.59 -1.41
N ILE A 87 -17.19 -6.23 -2.55
CA ILE A 87 -17.64 -5.69 -3.84
C ILE A 87 -19.17 -5.68 -3.93
N GLN A 88 -19.85 -6.73 -3.48
CA GLN A 88 -21.31 -6.77 -3.47
C GLN A 88 -21.92 -5.66 -2.59
N HIS A 89 -21.29 -5.35 -1.45
CA HIS A 89 -21.75 -4.27 -0.57
C HIS A 89 -21.51 -2.87 -1.13
N ARG A 90 -20.48 -2.66 -1.96
CA ARG A 90 -20.18 -1.36 -2.59
C ARG A 90 -21.04 -1.04 -3.82
N GLY A 91 -21.73 -2.05 -4.37
CA GLY A 91 -22.63 -1.92 -5.53
C GLY A 91 -24.06 -1.51 -5.17
N LYS A 92 -24.37 -1.32 -3.89
CA LYS A 92 -25.65 -0.76 -3.39
C LYS A 92 -25.45 0.66 -2.91
#